data_AF-A0A1C6ID09-F1
#
_entry.id   AF-A0A1C6ID09-F1
#
_cell.length_a   1.000
_cell.length_b   1.000
_cell.length_c   1.000
_cell.angle_alpha   90.00
_cell.angle_beta   90.00
_cell.angle_gamma   90.00
#
_symmetry.space_group_name_H-M   'P 1'
#
loop_
_entity.id
_entity.type
_entity.pdbx_description
1 polymer ?
#
loop_
_entity_poly.entity_id
_entity_poly.type
_entity_poly.pdbx_seq_one_letter_code
_entity_poly.pdbx_strand_id
1 'polypeptide(L)'
;MSFASLSTVIAVFENIISYSMDRKGWSRGKAVIVNMVAMILLSLPAVFGFNILSGIQPLGAGTNIMDLEDFIVSNNILPLGSVVFVMFCVSKYGWGWKRFIKEADTGEGLKFPANVQKYMLYVIPAIVVVIYLKGYYDMFSPKGPVVLTVWMIVSLLVLGLVGWIIFGKNKTK
;
A
#
# COMPACT_ATOMS: atom_id res chain seq x y z
N MET A 1 12.82 7.88 -20.23
CA MET A 1 11.73 7.74 -19.24
C MET A 1 10.59 6.86 -19.74
N SER A 2 10.14 6.97 -21.00
CA SER A 2 8.93 6.28 -21.50
C SER A 2 8.97 4.73 -21.49
N PHE A 3 10.11 4.10 -21.80
CA PHE A 3 10.21 2.62 -21.78
C PHE A 3 10.11 2.04 -20.36
N ALA A 4 10.73 2.70 -19.39
CA ALA A 4 10.69 2.27 -17.99
C ALA A 4 9.30 2.50 -17.37
N SER A 5 8.63 3.61 -17.70
CA SER A 5 7.25 3.83 -17.26
C SER A 5 6.27 2.84 -17.91
N LEU A 6 6.51 2.43 -19.15
CA LEU A 6 5.65 1.44 -19.81
C LEU A 6 5.73 0.09 -19.09
N SER A 7 6.93 -0.37 -18.73
CA SER A 7 7.11 -1.66 -18.06
C SER A 7 6.50 -1.69 -16.65
N THR A 8 6.60 -0.60 -15.87
CA THR A 8 5.97 -0.52 -14.55
C THR A 8 4.45 -0.53 -14.64
N VAL A 9 3.90 0.23 -15.59
CA VAL A 9 2.46 0.29 -15.83
C VAL A 9 1.93 -1.08 -16.26
N ILE A 10 2.62 -1.77 -17.18
CA ILE A 10 2.26 -3.14 -17.60
C ILE A 10 2.20 -4.08 -16.40
N ALA A 11 3.18 -4.03 -15.48
CA ALA A 11 3.17 -4.89 -14.28
C ALA A 11 1.96 -4.64 -13.37
N VAL A 12 1.54 -3.38 -13.21
CA VAL A 12 0.33 -3.02 -12.44
C VAL A 12 -0.93 -3.53 -13.13
N PHE A 13 -1.05 -3.33 -14.45
CA PHE A 13 -2.20 -3.83 -15.22
C PHE A 13 -2.31 -5.36 -15.16
N GLU A 14 -1.19 -6.07 -15.26
CA GLU A 14 -1.19 -7.54 -15.19
C GLU A 14 -1.69 -8.04 -13.85
N ASN A 15 -1.35 -7.36 -12.74
CA ASN A 15 -1.87 -7.70 -11.41
C ASN A 15 -3.42 -7.58 -11.37
N ILE A 16 -3.95 -6.48 -11.89
CA ILE A 16 -5.41 -6.21 -11.92
C ILE A 16 -6.15 -7.22 -12.81
N ILE A 17 -5.58 -7.54 -13.97
CA ILE A 17 -6.13 -8.52 -14.90
C ILE A 17 -6.09 -9.91 -14.27
N SER A 18 -4.98 -10.31 -13.65
CA SER A 18 -4.85 -11.60 -12.96
C SER A 18 -5.88 -11.76 -11.86
N TYR A 19 -6.06 -10.73 -11.02
CA TYR A 19 -7.11 -10.71 -10.01
C TYR A 19 -8.52 -10.88 -10.62
N SER A 20 -8.78 -10.22 -11.75
CA SER A 20 -10.07 -10.33 -12.45
C SER A 20 -10.30 -11.73 -13.04
N MET A 21 -9.26 -12.37 -13.56
CA MET A 21 -9.33 -13.74 -14.08
C MET A 21 -9.55 -14.75 -12.96
N ASP A 22 -8.76 -14.69 -11.89
CA ASP A 22 -8.79 -15.65 -10.79
C ASP A 22 -10.09 -15.57 -9.98
N ARG A 23 -10.60 -14.36 -9.75
CA ARG A 23 -11.80 -14.16 -8.90
C ARG A 23 -13.10 -14.21 -9.67
N LYS A 24 -13.14 -13.74 -10.93
CA LYS A 24 -14.37 -13.67 -11.73
C LYS A 24 -14.42 -14.72 -12.85
N GLY A 25 -13.38 -15.53 -13.03
CA GLY A 25 -13.31 -16.57 -14.07
C GLY A 25 -13.35 -16.01 -15.49
N TRP A 26 -12.95 -14.76 -15.69
CA TRP A 26 -13.01 -14.11 -17.01
C TRP A 26 -11.90 -14.60 -17.94
N SER A 27 -12.20 -14.68 -19.24
CA SER A 27 -11.15 -14.86 -20.24
C SER A 27 -10.28 -13.61 -20.36
N ARG A 28 -8.99 -13.78 -20.69
CA ARG A 28 -8.00 -12.68 -20.82
C ARG A 28 -8.53 -11.49 -21.62
N GLY A 29 -9.08 -11.74 -22.81
CA GLY A 29 -9.58 -10.66 -23.67
C GLY A 29 -10.71 -9.85 -23.04
N LYS A 30 -11.65 -10.51 -22.35
CA LYS A 30 -12.74 -9.82 -21.64
C LYS A 30 -12.20 -9.01 -20.46
N ALA A 31 -11.27 -9.56 -19.69
CA ALA A 31 -10.67 -8.87 -18.56
C ALA A 31 -9.89 -7.62 -18.99
N VAL A 32 -9.14 -7.69 -20.10
CA VAL A 32 -8.40 -6.54 -20.63
C VAL A 32 -9.33 -5.41 -21.06
N ILE A 33 -10.36 -5.70 -21.85
CA ILE A 33 -11.27 -4.67 -22.37
C ILE A 33 -12.02 -3.97 -21.22
N VAL A 34 -12.55 -4.74 -20.27
CA VAL A 34 -13.29 -4.17 -19.13
C VAL A 34 -12.38 -3.33 -18.25
N ASN A 35 -11.17 -3.81 -17.93
CA ASN A 35 -10.21 -3.05 -17.12
C ASN A 35 -9.70 -1.81 -17.85
N MET A 36 -9.53 -1.84 -19.17
CA MET A 36 -9.14 -0.68 -19.97
C MET A 36 -10.19 0.44 -19.86
N VAL A 37 -11.47 0.12 -20.07
CA VAL A 37 -12.56 1.10 -19.95
C VAL A 37 -12.66 1.62 -18.53
N ALA A 38 -12.59 0.74 -17.53
CA ALA A 38 -12.64 1.12 -16.12
C ALA A 38 -11.48 2.07 -15.74
N MET A 39 -10.27 1.78 -16.18
CA MET A 39 -9.08 2.58 -15.85
C MET A 39 -9.12 3.96 -16.50
N ILE A 40 -9.59 4.06 -17.75
CA ILE A 40 -9.81 5.36 -18.40
C ILE A 40 -10.79 6.18 -17.55
N LEU A 41 -11.96 5.61 -17.22
CA LEU A 41 -12.99 6.31 -16.44
C LEU A 41 -12.51 6.70 -15.04
N LEU A 42 -11.80 5.82 -14.35
CA LEU A 42 -11.26 6.07 -13.01
C LEU A 42 -10.11 7.07 -13.01
N SER A 43 -9.39 7.23 -14.13
CA SER A 43 -8.33 8.24 -14.26
C SER A 43 -8.86 9.64 -14.61
N LEU A 44 -10.11 9.76 -15.10
CA LEU A 44 -10.69 11.06 -15.47
C LEU A 44 -10.77 12.06 -14.29
N PRO A 45 -11.17 11.68 -13.07
CA PRO A 45 -11.16 12.59 -11.92
C PRO A 45 -9.78 13.18 -11.61
N ALA A 46 -8.71 12.38 -11.72
CA ALA A 46 -7.35 12.84 -11.52
C ALA A 46 -6.94 13.88 -12.58
N VAL A 47 -7.28 13.65 -13.86
CA VAL A 47 -7.01 14.61 -14.96
C VAL A 47 -7.85 15.87 -14.80
N PHE A 48 -9.13 15.74 -14.47
CA PHE A 48 -10.02 16.88 -14.24
C PHE A 48 -9.65 17.68 -13.00
N GLY A 49 -8.94 17.09 -12.03
CA GLY A 49 -8.33 17.76 -10.88
C GLY A 49 -7.36 18.89 -11.28
N PHE A 50 -6.74 18.82 -12.45
CA PHE A 50 -5.86 19.87 -12.97
C PHE A 50 -6.58 21.00 -13.71
N ASN A 51 -7.88 20.86 -13.99
CA ASN A 51 -8.63 21.81 -14.83
C ASN A 51 -9.98 22.18 -14.19
N ILE A 52 -11.03 21.39 -14.44
CA ILE A 52 -12.42 21.70 -14.06
C ILE A 52 -12.65 21.56 -12.54
N LEU A 53 -12.00 20.58 -11.90
CA LEU A 53 -12.14 20.28 -10.47
C LEU A 53 -11.01 20.90 -9.63
N SER A 54 -10.27 21.87 -10.17
CA SER A 54 -9.16 22.56 -9.49
C SER A 54 -9.57 23.33 -8.23
N GLY A 55 -10.88 23.59 -8.05
CA GLY A 55 -11.45 24.16 -6.83
C GLY A 55 -11.67 23.16 -5.70
N ILE A 56 -11.59 21.84 -5.95
CA ILE A 56 -11.70 20.81 -4.92
C ILE A 56 -10.30 20.52 -4.38
N GLN A 57 -9.99 21.08 -3.21
CA GLN A 57 -8.68 21.00 -2.57
C GLN A 57 -8.75 20.24 -1.23
N PRO A 58 -8.96 18.92 -1.27
CA PRO A 58 -9.34 18.12 -0.09
C PRO A 58 -8.19 17.95 0.92
N LEU A 59 -6.94 18.16 0.49
CA LEU A 59 -5.75 18.07 1.34
C LEU A 59 -5.16 19.45 1.70
N GLY A 60 -5.90 20.54 1.49
CA GLY A 60 -5.48 21.91 1.82
C GLY A 60 -5.13 22.76 0.58
N ALA A 61 -4.86 24.04 0.81
CA ALA A 61 -4.66 25.03 -0.25
C ALA A 61 -3.60 24.59 -1.27
N GLY A 62 -3.98 24.54 -2.55
CA GLY A 62 -3.10 24.18 -3.66
C GLY A 62 -2.95 22.67 -3.94
N THR A 63 -3.71 21.81 -3.26
CA THR A 63 -3.79 20.38 -3.63
C THR A 63 -4.90 20.09 -4.60
N ASN A 64 -4.73 19.07 -5.44
CA ASN A 64 -5.75 18.58 -6.36
C ASN A 64 -6.18 17.14 -5.99
N ILE A 65 -7.08 16.58 -6.79
CA ILE A 65 -7.59 15.21 -6.61
C ILE A 65 -6.47 14.16 -6.77
N MET A 66 -5.51 14.39 -7.66
CA MET A 66 -4.39 13.47 -7.87
C MET A 66 -3.48 13.40 -6.62
N ASP A 67 -3.24 14.53 -5.95
CA ASP A 67 -2.48 14.56 -4.70
C ASP A 67 -3.20 13.80 -3.57
N LEU A 68 -4.53 13.81 -3.57
CA LEU A 68 -5.33 13.01 -2.64
C LEU A 68 -5.19 11.52 -2.91
N GLU A 69 -5.34 11.11 -4.16
CA GLU A 69 -5.19 9.71 -4.56
C GLU A 69 -3.77 9.19 -4.25
N ASP A 70 -2.74 9.98 -4.57
CA ASP A 70 -1.36 9.63 -4.24
C ASP A 70 -1.14 9.57 -2.72
N PHE A 71 -1.70 10.48 -1.94
CA PHE A 71 -1.61 10.41 -0.48
C PHE A 71 -2.29 9.16 0.10
N ILE A 72 -3.45 8.77 -0.42
CA ILE A 72 -4.16 7.57 0.03
C ILE A 72 -3.36 6.31 -0.33
N VAL A 73 -2.81 6.24 -1.55
CA VAL A 73 -2.11 5.03 -1.99
C VAL A 73 -0.68 4.98 -1.43
N SER A 74 0.11 6.01 -1.68
CA SER A 74 1.55 6.05 -1.42
C SER A 74 1.88 6.24 0.05
N ASN A 75 1.11 7.06 0.79
CA ASN A 75 1.38 7.30 2.21
C ASN A 75 0.57 6.39 3.14
N ASN A 76 -0.52 5.76 2.69
CA ASN A 76 -1.33 4.90 3.54
C ASN A 76 -1.33 3.43 3.10
N ILE A 77 -1.90 3.12 1.93
CA ILE A 77 -2.12 1.73 1.51
C ILE A 77 -0.79 0.98 1.36
N LEU A 78 0.21 1.58 0.71
CA LEU A 78 1.50 0.94 0.46
C LEU A 78 2.28 0.65 1.76
N PRO A 79 2.52 1.63 2.67
CA PRO A 79 3.20 1.37 3.92
C PRO A 79 2.43 0.38 4.80
N LEU A 80 1.14 0.61 5.04
CA LEU A 80 0.34 -0.25 5.92
C LEU A 80 0.18 -1.66 5.35
N GLY A 81 -0.04 -1.78 4.04
CA GLY A 81 -0.08 -3.06 3.34
C GLY A 81 1.23 -3.82 3.50
N SER A 82 2.38 -3.16 3.36
CA SER A 82 3.69 -3.80 3.54
C SER A 82 3.89 -4.35 4.96
N VAL A 83 3.45 -3.63 6.00
CA VAL A 83 3.51 -4.13 7.40
C VAL A 83 2.62 -5.35 7.56
N VAL A 84 1.40 -5.32 7.03
CA VAL A 84 0.49 -6.47 7.10
C VAL A 84 1.08 -7.69 6.41
N PHE A 85 1.67 -7.53 5.22
CA PHE A 85 2.33 -8.62 4.50
C PHE A 85 3.54 -9.18 5.27
N VAL A 86 4.43 -8.33 5.77
CA VAL A 86 5.61 -8.77 6.54
C VAL A 86 5.17 -9.48 7.82
N MET A 87 4.21 -8.93 8.54
CA MET A 87 3.66 -9.56 9.74
C MET A 87 2.95 -10.87 9.41
N PHE A 88 2.27 -10.98 8.27
CA PHE A 88 1.68 -12.24 7.83
C PHE A 88 2.72 -13.33 7.58
N CYS A 89 3.88 -13.00 7.00
CA CYS A 89 4.96 -13.97 6.76
C CYS A 89 5.68 -14.39 8.06
N VAL A 90 5.92 -13.45 8.98
CA VAL A 90 6.77 -13.69 10.15
C VAL A 90 5.96 -14.11 11.40
N SER A 91 4.75 -13.61 11.55
CA SER A 91 3.90 -13.84 12.72
C SER A 91 3.34 -15.26 12.78
N LYS A 92 3.16 -15.77 14.00
CA LYS A 92 2.55 -17.07 14.28
C LYS A 92 1.08 -17.15 13.87
N TYR A 93 0.40 -16.00 13.72
CA TYR A 93 -1.01 -15.91 13.35
C TYR A 93 -1.26 -15.92 11.83
N GLY A 94 -0.21 -15.74 11.02
CA GLY A 94 -0.29 -15.77 9.56
C GLY A 94 0.25 -17.07 8.97
N TRP A 95 1.09 -16.95 7.95
CA TRP A 95 1.78 -18.07 7.32
C TRP A 95 2.74 -18.76 8.29
N GLY A 96 3.39 -17.97 9.16
CA GLY A 96 4.33 -18.45 10.17
C GLY A 96 5.73 -18.70 9.60
N TRP A 97 6.74 -18.17 10.29
CA TRP A 97 8.13 -18.16 9.83
C TRP A 97 8.65 -19.52 9.33
N LYS A 98 8.40 -20.61 10.06
CA LYS A 98 8.88 -21.96 9.70
C LYS A 98 8.24 -22.48 8.41
N ARG A 99 6.98 -22.16 8.15
CA ARG A 99 6.29 -22.56 6.92
C ARG A 99 6.69 -21.65 5.77
N PHE A 100 6.93 -20.37 6.03
CA PHE A 100 7.42 -19.42 5.04
C PHE A 100 8.80 -19.82 4.53
N ILE A 101 9.76 -20.10 5.42
CA ILE A 101 11.09 -20.58 5.04
C ILE A 101 11.01 -21.91 4.31
N LYS A 102 10.17 -22.85 4.78
CA LYS A 102 9.98 -24.13 4.09
C LYS A 102 9.47 -23.94 2.67
N GLU A 103 8.47 -23.07 2.47
CA GLU A 103 7.93 -22.76 1.15
C GLU A 103 8.97 -22.08 0.26
N ALA A 104 9.65 -21.05 0.80
CA ALA A 104 10.68 -20.28 0.11
C ALA A 104 11.89 -21.15 -0.31
N ASP A 105 12.24 -22.15 0.50
CA ASP A 105 13.32 -23.10 0.26
C ASP A 105 12.87 -24.37 -0.50
N THR A 106 11.62 -24.44 -0.99
CA THR A 106 11.14 -25.59 -1.79
C THR A 106 11.83 -25.68 -3.15
N GLY A 107 12.34 -24.56 -3.66
CA GLY A 107 13.06 -24.51 -4.93
C GLY A 107 14.51 -24.98 -4.85
N GLU A 108 15.13 -25.19 -6.01
CA GLU A 108 16.56 -25.45 -6.12
C GLU A 108 17.32 -24.12 -6.17
N GLY A 109 18.03 -23.76 -5.09
CA GLY A 109 18.77 -22.50 -5.02
C GLY A 109 19.32 -22.14 -3.65
N LEU A 110 19.79 -20.90 -3.52
CA LEU A 110 20.26 -20.34 -2.25
C LEU A 110 19.10 -20.28 -1.25
N LYS A 111 19.29 -20.94 -0.10
CA LYS A 111 18.30 -20.95 0.99
C LYS A 111 18.13 -19.59 1.62
N PHE A 112 16.90 -19.29 2.01
CA PHE A 112 16.56 -18.05 2.69
C PHE A 112 17.23 -18.00 4.08
N PRO A 113 17.88 -16.89 4.46
CA PRO A 113 18.59 -16.80 5.73
C PRO A 113 17.63 -16.88 6.92
N ALA A 114 17.62 -17.99 7.65
CA ALA A 114 16.70 -18.20 8.78
C ALA A 114 16.87 -17.18 9.94
N ASN A 115 18.02 -16.50 10.03
CA ASN A 115 18.35 -15.56 11.09
C ASN A 115 17.75 -14.16 10.90
N VAL A 116 17.21 -13.82 9.72
CA VAL A 116 16.62 -12.49 9.49
C VAL A 116 15.20 -12.35 10.04
N GLN A 117 14.68 -13.40 10.71
CA GLN A 117 13.35 -13.37 11.33
C GLN A 117 13.17 -12.16 12.25
N LYS A 118 14.15 -11.90 13.14
CA LYS A 118 14.08 -10.78 14.10
C LYS A 118 14.15 -9.43 13.38
N TYR A 119 14.94 -9.35 12.31
CA TYR A 119 15.04 -8.16 11.48
C TYR A 119 13.71 -7.85 10.79
N MET A 120 13.07 -8.85 10.18
CA MET A 120 11.76 -8.67 9.56
C MET A 120 10.63 -8.46 10.56
N LEU A 121 10.72 -9.00 11.77
CA LEU A 121 9.69 -8.82 12.80
C LEU A 121 9.71 -7.42 13.44
N TYR A 122 10.90 -6.85 13.64
CA TYR A 122 11.06 -5.62 14.42
C TYR A 122 11.59 -4.45 13.61
N VAL A 123 12.65 -4.66 12.81
CA VAL A 123 13.33 -3.57 12.11
C VAL A 123 12.50 -3.10 10.92
N ILE A 124 11.98 -4.01 10.11
CA ILE A 124 11.17 -3.65 8.94
C ILE A 124 9.88 -2.90 9.33
N PRO A 125 9.04 -3.40 10.26
CA PRO A 125 7.86 -2.65 10.69
C PRO A 125 8.23 -1.29 11.31
N ALA A 126 9.31 -1.19 12.08
CA ALA A 126 9.76 0.08 12.63
C ALA A 126 10.15 1.09 11.53
N ILE A 127 10.90 0.66 10.52
CA ILE A 127 11.27 1.51 9.37
C ILE A 127 10.01 1.96 8.64
N VAL A 128 9.04 1.07 8.41
CA VAL A 128 7.80 1.42 7.71
C VAL A 128 6.96 2.41 8.52
N VAL A 129 6.91 2.29 9.86
CA VAL A 129 6.26 3.28 10.73
C VAL A 129 6.94 4.65 10.59
N VAL A 130 8.28 4.69 10.54
CA VAL A 130 9.01 5.95 10.32
C VAL A 130 8.69 6.54 8.96
N ILE A 131 8.67 5.74 7.89
CA ILE A 131 8.32 6.21 6.53
C ILE A 131 6.89 6.72 6.48
N TYR A 132 5.94 6.03 7.13
CA TYR A 132 4.55 6.42 7.21
C TYR A 132 4.39 7.79 7.90
N LEU A 133 4.99 7.96 9.08
CA LEU A 133 4.96 9.23 9.81
C LEU A 133 5.67 10.36 9.04
N LYS A 134 6.79 10.03 8.38
CA LYS A 134 7.51 10.99 7.53
C LYS A 134 6.65 11.44 6.34
N GLY A 135 5.95 10.52 5.67
CA GLY A 135 5.06 10.85 4.55
C GLY A 135 3.94 11.81 4.97
N TYR A 136 3.38 11.62 6.17
CA TYR A 136 2.43 12.55 6.76
C TYR A 136 3.07 13.91 7.08
N TYR A 137 4.26 13.90 7.69
CA TYR A 137 4.98 15.13 8.01
C TYR A 137 5.30 15.95 6.75
N ASP A 138 5.88 15.32 5.72
CA ASP A 138 6.28 15.98 4.47
C ASP A 138 5.04 16.58 3.75
N MET A 139 3.89 15.90 3.81
CA MET A 139 2.65 16.37 3.15
C MET A 139 1.94 17.52 3.88
N PHE A 140 2.01 17.57 5.22
CA PHE A 140 1.28 18.56 6.01
C PHE A 140 2.15 19.65 6.66
N SER A 141 3.48 19.49 6.72
CA SER A 141 4.41 20.52 7.20
C SER A 141 4.28 21.86 6.47
N PRO A 142 4.09 21.92 5.13
CA PRO A 142 3.92 23.20 4.45
C PRO A 142 2.52 23.83 4.62
N LYS A 143 1.55 23.13 5.20
CA LYS A 143 0.12 23.51 5.22
C LYS A 143 -0.36 24.11 6.54
N GLY A 144 0.55 24.34 7.48
CA GLY A 144 0.30 25.00 8.76
C GLY A 144 0.24 24.03 9.96
N PRO A 145 0.62 24.50 11.16
CA PRO A 145 0.84 23.65 12.33
C PRO A 145 -0.44 22.97 12.84
N VAL A 146 -1.61 23.60 12.68
CA VAL A 146 -2.90 23.03 13.11
C VAL A 146 -3.29 21.83 12.24
N VAL A 147 -3.17 21.96 10.91
CA VAL A 147 -3.48 20.88 9.95
C VAL A 147 -2.53 19.70 10.14
N LEU A 148 -1.23 19.98 10.33
CA LEU A 148 -0.24 18.96 10.66
C LEU A 148 -0.61 18.21 11.95
N THR A 149 -0.95 18.93 13.02
CA THR A 149 -1.27 18.28 14.30
C THR A 149 -2.49 17.37 14.19
N VAL A 150 -3.54 17.80 13.49
CA VAL A 150 -4.75 16.99 13.28
C VAL A 150 -4.43 15.72 12.49
N TRP A 151 -3.73 15.84 11.35
CA TRP A 151 -3.41 14.69 10.52
C TRP A 151 -2.38 13.74 11.15
N MET A 152 -1.46 14.26 11.96
CA MET A 152 -0.55 13.44 12.75
C MET A 152 -1.30 12.62 13.80
N ILE A 153 -2.30 13.18 14.49
CA ILE A 153 -3.16 12.42 15.42
C ILE A 153 -3.90 11.32 14.66
N VAL A 154 -4.48 11.63 13.49
CA VAL A 154 -5.15 10.62 12.65
C VAL A 154 -4.18 9.51 12.26
N SER A 155 -2.96 9.85 11.84
CA SER A 155 -1.93 8.87 11.48
C SER A 155 -1.59 7.92 12.63
N LEU A 156 -1.49 8.45 13.86
CA LEU A 156 -1.21 7.66 15.05
C LEU A 156 -2.40 6.77 15.44
N LEU A 157 -3.63 7.24 15.25
CA LEU A 157 -4.83 6.42 15.44
C LEU A 157 -4.88 5.26 14.44
N VAL A 158 -4.56 5.51 13.17
CA VAL A 158 -4.49 4.46 12.13
C VAL A 158 -3.40 3.44 12.46
N LEU A 159 -2.20 3.89 12.86
CA LEU A 159 -1.14 3.00 13.33
C LEU A 159 -1.57 2.20 14.56
N GLY A 160 -2.26 2.82 15.51
CA GLY A 160 -2.81 2.15 16.69
C GLY A 160 -3.83 1.07 16.32
N LEU A 161 -4.72 1.36 15.37
CA LEU A 161 -5.70 0.40 14.85
C LEU A 161 -5.02 -0.76 14.11
N VAL A 162 -4.02 -0.49 13.27
CA VAL A 162 -3.27 -1.53 12.56
C VAL A 162 -2.47 -2.37 13.55
N GLY A 163 -1.82 -1.75 14.54
CA GLY A 163 -1.17 -2.45 15.65
C GLY A 163 -2.15 -3.33 16.42
N TRP A 164 -3.37 -2.86 16.68
CA TRP A 164 -4.41 -3.66 17.32
C TRP A 164 -4.92 -4.81 16.44
N ILE A 165 -5.05 -4.64 15.13
CA ILE A 165 -5.39 -5.76 14.23
C ILE A 165 -4.30 -6.83 14.23
N ILE A 166 -3.03 -6.40 14.24
CA ILE A 166 -1.88 -7.30 14.15
C ILE A 166 -1.62 -8.02 15.49
N PHE A 167 -1.72 -7.32 16.62
CA PHE A 167 -1.35 -7.85 17.95
C PHE A 167 -2.54 -8.11 18.89
N GLY A 168 -3.71 -7.54 18.63
CA GLY A 168 -4.87 -7.54 19.52
C GLY A 168 -5.66 -8.83 19.58
N LYS A 169 -5.41 -9.80 18.68
CA LYS A 169 -6.03 -11.15 18.73
C LYS A 169 -5.38 -12.09 19.77
N ASN A 170 -5.03 -11.55 20.94
CA ASN A 170 -4.58 -12.32 22.10
C ASN A 170 -5.39 -11.93 23.35
N LYS A 171 -6.66 -12.33 23.43
CA LYS A 171 -7.34 -12.72 24.67
C LYS A 171 -8.60 -13.54 24.39
N THR A 172 -8.42 -14.81 24.02
CA THR A 172 -9.37 -15.88 24.38
C THR A 172 -8.60 -17.20 24.33
N LYS A 173 -7.97 -17.52 25.46
CA LYS A 173 -7.87 -18.92 25.89
C LYS A 173 -9.19 -19.27 26.55
#